data_AF-A0A960IDY3-F1
#
_entry.id   AF-A0A960IDY3-F1
#
_cell.length_a   1.000
_cell.length_b   1.000
_cell.length_c   1.000
_cell.angle_alpha   90.00
_cell.angle_beta   90.00
_cell.angle_gamma   90.00
#
_symmetry.space_group_name_H-M   'P 1'
#
loop_
_entity.id
_entity.type
_entity.pdbx_description
1 polymer ?
#
loop_
_entity_poly.entity_id
_entity_poly.type
_entity_poly.pdbx_seq_one_letter_code
_entity_poly.pdbx_strand_id
1 'polypeptide(L)'
;MHTAATTESHTADTITGNQIHTADIDVAAWHRRLCRVTDGLWLSGDLDESPERAVSQLNDWRSAGVTHVLDCRIEYSDERLVRQHAPEISYLHLGVDDDGGEQQQAWFDAGVAWVQAALADPHNNVLVHCHMGVNRAPSMVFAVLLAAGWDVREALDRIVAARPIAAVLYASDALDWHHARSDTRDDELLRKERELVEQWVDDRLDDAVSIVGRLRTALAETSAWRRIDRDELVEEICASTSLGSTEALDILDTLEDCIVEVLDESDAVEFPGLGPLDALDHDQTPDPEPSKTVSLLDLVPAIARRCRIQASIVVTAIERLTSVIEEACAAGDVVYLPVLGDFGPDDAMSVIDAEDRAESMERLRASKRQTWLIQCNPTKFDLFDAVDHEGLPTNWSVSRYLDRIQPGDRVVFWVSGPQSGVYAIGEITSERPYEDTVNDEYAVDPNPSWTNYVDFDLHLDLFDRPVLRADLKADPRFAGQSIIRIPAAANPHQLDQDAFDAILERIT
;
A
#
# COMPACT_ATOMS: atom_id res chain seq x y z
N MET A 1 -10.08 -25.19 -61.40
CA MET A 1 -9.29 -24.30 -60.52
C MET A 1 -10.26 -23.71 -59.51
N HIS A 2 -10.44 -24.42 -58.40
CA HIS A 2 -11.25 -24.00 -57.25
C HIS A 2 -10.27 -23.66 -56.14
N THR A 3 -10.28 -22.40 -55.71
CA THR A 3 -9.53 -21.92 -54.55
C THR A 3 -10.39 -22.16 -53.31
N ALA A 4 -9.89 -23.03 -52.43
CA ALA A 4 -10.49 -23.38 -51.16
C ALA A 4 -10.32 -22.23 -50.15
N ALA A 5 -11.41 -21.87 -49.50
CA ALA A 5 -11.41 -21.07 -48.29
C ALA A 5 -11.19 -22.02 -47.09
N THR A 6 -10.10 -21.81 -46.35
CA THR A 6 -9.82 -22.47 -45.08
C THR A 6 -10.53 -21.70 -43.97
N THR A 7 -11.59 -22.31 -43.44
CA THR A 7 -12.24 -21.93 -42.18
C THR A 7 -11.39 -22.49 -41.05
N GLU A 8 -10.71 -21.64 -40.27
CA GLU A 8 -10.09 -22.07 -39.01
C GLU A 8 -11.15 -22.01 -37.91
N SER A 9 -11.49 -23.20 -37.40
CA SER A 9 -12.31 -23.38 -36.22
C SER A 9 -11.45 -23.19 -34.98
N HIS A 10 -11.77 -22.21 -34.12
CA HIS A 10 -11.28 -22.20 -32.75
C HIS A 10 -11.95 -23.34 -31.98
N THR A 11 -11.24 -24.46 -31.88
CA THR A 11 -11.59 -25.57 -31.00
C THR A 11 -11.34 -25.17 -29.55
N ALA A 12 -12.35 -25.38 -28.71
CA ALA A 12 -12.22 -25.37 -27.27
C ALA A 12 -11.23 -26.46 -26.85
N ASP A 13 -10.03 -26.06 -26.43
CA ASP A 13 -9.07 -26.97 -25.82
C ASP A 13 -9.59 -27.36 -24.44
N THR A 14 -10.10 -28.59 -24.35
CA THR A 14 -10.33 -29.29 -23.09
C THR A 14 -8.95 -29.67 -22.56
N ILE A 15 -8.42 -28.88 -21.62
CA ILE A 15 -7.12 -29.16 -20.98
C ILE A 15 -7.30 -30.35 -20.04
N THR A 16 -6.97 -31.55 -20.53
CA THR A 16 -6.67 -32.70 -19.70
C THR A 16 -5.24 -32.60 -19.17
N GLY A 17 -5.09 -32.25 -17.90
CA GLY A 17 -4.03 -32.74 -17.00
C GLY A 17 -2.57 -32.69 -17.49
N ASN A 18 -2.09 -31.55 -17.99
CA ASN A 18 -0.66 -31.25 -18.00
C ASN A 18 -0.42 -30.27 -16.85
N GLN A 19 0.20 -30.72 -15.75
CA GLN A 19 0.57 -29.84 -14.63
C GLN A 19 1.56 -28.81 -15.17
N ILE A 20 1.10 -27.58 -15.39
CA ILE A 20 1.99 -26.45 -15.66
C ILE A 20 2.78 -26.25 -14.36
N HIS A 21 4.10 -26.41 -14.40
CA HIS A 21 4.93 -26.07 -13.28
C HIS A 21 4.87 -24.55 -13.08
N THR A 22 4.59 -24.11 -11.86
CA THR A 22 4.47 -22.70 -11.46
C THR A 22 5.70 -21.86 -11.84
N ALA A 23 6.88 -22.47 -11.81
CA ALA A 23 8.13 -21.88 -12.27
C ALA A 23 8.11 -21.44 -13.76
N ASP A 24 7.35 -22.12 -14.61
CA ASP A 24 7.29 -21.87 -16.06
C ASP A 24 6.17 -20.89 -16.46
N ILE A 25 5.34 -20.45 -15.49
CA ILE A 25 4.26 -19.49 -15.74
C ILE A 25 4.85 -18.11 -16.01
N ASP A 26 4.51 -17.49 -17.14
CA ASP A 26 4.78 -16.07 -17.39
C ASP A 26 3.83 -15.19 -16.56
N VAL A 27 4.23 -14.89 -15.32
CA VAL A 27 3.36 -14.23 -14.34
C VAL A 27 2.91 -12.84 -14.80
N ALA A 28 3.74 -12.09 -15.52
CA ALA A 28 3.43 -10.77 -16.04
C ALA A 28 2.24 -10.81 -17.02
N ALA A 29 2.23 -11.82 -17.90
CA ALA A 29 1.13 -12.05 -18.83
C ALA A 29 -0.20 -12.44 -18.15
N TRP A 30 -0.18 -12.78 -16.85
CA TRP A 30 -1.38 -13.13 -16.08
C TRP A 30 -1.89 -12.00 -15.18
N HIS A 31 -1.09 -10.99 -14.84
CA HIS A 31 -1.47 -9.92 -13.90
C HIS A 31 -2.82 -9.29 -14.27
N ARG A 32 -2.91 -8.61 -15.41
CA ARG A 32 -4.14 -7.92 -15.85
C ARG A 32 -4.99 -8.74 -16.83
N ARG A 33 -4.75 -10.05 -16.88
CA ARG A 33 -5.50 -10.96 -17.75
C ARG A 33 -6.87 -11.26 -17.17
N LEU A 34 -7.92 -11.09 -17.96
CA LEU A 34 -9.27 -11.55 -17.62
C LEU A 34 -9.34 -13.07 -17.64
N CYS A 35 -9.73 -13.67 -16.52
CA CYS A 35 -9.86 -15.12 -16.34
C CYS A 35 -11.30 -15.48 -16.02
N ARG A 36 -11.93 -16.28 -16.90
CA ARG A 36 -13.31 -16.73 -16.69
C ARG A 36 -13.37 -17.91 -15.72
N VAL A 37 -13.95 -17.69 -14.54
CA VAL A 37 -14.06 -18.71 -13.48
C VAL A 37 -15.35 -19.52 -13.59
N THR A 38 -16.47 -18.93 -13.96
CA THR A 38 -17.71 -19.66 -14.31
C THR A 38 -18.47 -18.90 -15.39
N ASP A 39 -19.65 -19.38 -15.78
CA ASP A 39 -20.57 -18.55 -16.55
C ASP A 39 -21.00 -17.36 -15.70
N GLY A 40 -20.70 -16.14 -16.14
CA GLY A 40 -21.03 -14.90 -15.44
C GLY A 40 -19.97 -14.40 -14.45
N LEU A 41 -18.94 -15.18 -14.07
CA LEU A 41 -17.93 -14.77 -13.08
C LEU A 41 -16.52 -14.74 -13.67
N TRP A 42 -15.88 -13.58 -13.54
CA TRP A 42 -14.53 -13.28 -14.01
C TRP A 42 -13.62 -12.86 -12.86
N LEU A 43 -12.33 -13.07 -13.06
CA LEU A 43 -11.27 -12.76 -12.11
C LEU A 43 -10.09 -12.10 -12.83
N SER A 44 -9.52 -11.05 -12.26
CA SER A 44 -8.31 -10.39 -12.79
C SER A 44 -7.51 -9.68 -11.70
N GLY A 45 -6.39 -9.07 -12.09
CA GLY A 45 -5.78 -7.97 -11.36
C GLY A 45 -6.43 -6.64 -11.76
N ASP A 46 -5.86 -5.54 -11.30
CA ASP A 46 -6.38 -4.19 -11.53
C ASP A 46 -6.13 -3.66 -12.94
N LEU A 47 -6.65 -2.46 -13.20
CA LEU A 47 -6.27 -1.68 -14.36
C LEU A 47 -4.83 -1.16 -14.22
N ASP A 48 -4.27 -0.81 -15.36
CA ASP A 48 -2.99 -0.12 -15.45
C ASP A 48 -3.09 1.29 -14.85
N GLU A 49 -2.02 1.77 -14.22
CA GLU A 49 -1.93 3.14 -13.71
C GLU A 49 -1.96 4.19 -14.84
N SER A 50 -1.46 3.85 -16.03
CA SER A 50 -1.46 4.75 -17.17
C SER A 50 -2.89 4.89 -17.69
N PRO A 51 -3.49 6.10 -17.70
CA PRO A 51 -4.88 6.27 -18.08
C PRO A 51 -5.20 5.72 -19.49
N GLU A 52 -4.26 5.82 -20.43
CA GLU A 52 -4.45 5.28 -21.78
C GLU A 52 -4.53 3.75 -21.79
N ARG A 53 -3.65 3.07 -21.06
CA ARG A 53 -3.64 1.61 -20.94
C ARG A 53 -4.82 1.12 -20.11
N ALA A 54 -5.15 1.83 -19.02
CA ALA A 54 -6.33 1.59 -18.20
C ALA A 54 -7.61 1.60 -19.03
N VAL A 55 -7.80 2.64 -19.86
CA VAL A 55 -8.97 2.75 -20.74
C VAL A 55 -8.97 1.65 -21.80
N SER A 56 -7.80 1.25 -22.32
CA SER A 56 -7.71 0.10 -23.24
C SER A 56 -8.16 -1.20 -22.56
N GLN A 57 -7.66 -1.48 -21.35
CA GLN A 57 -8.01 -2.68 -20.58
C GLN A 57 -9.49 -2.66 -20.14
N LEU A 58 -10.02 -1.51 -19.76
CA LEU A 58 -11.44 -1.33 -19.49
C LEU A 58 -12.29 -1.64 -20.74
N ASN A 59 -11.83 -1.28 -21.94
CA ASN A 59 -12.50 -1.66 -23.17
C ASN A 59 -12.42 -3.18 -23.44
N ASP A 60 -11.35 -3.86 -23.01
CA ASP A 60 -11.28 -5.32 -23.04
C ASP A 60 -12.32 -5.93 -22.07
N TRP A 61 -12.49 -5.34 -20.88
CA TRP A 61 -13.53 -5.74 -19.92
C TRP A 61 -14.93 -5.61 -20.53
N ARG A 62 -15.24 -4.47 -21.16
CA ARG A 62 -16.51 -4.26 -21.87
C ARG A 62 -16.70 -5.24 -23.02
N SER A 63 -15.66 -5.51 -23.78
CA SER A 63 -15.69 -6.44 -24.92
C SER A 63 -15.92 -7.89 -24.47
N ALA A 64 -15.43 -8.25 -23.28
CA ALA A 64 -15.71 -9.53 -22.63
C ALA A 64 -17.14 -9.60 -22.04
N GLY A 65 -17.89 -8.49 -22.07
CA GLY A 65 -19.25 -8.39 -21.57
C GLY A 65 -19.35 -8.15 -20.06
N VAL A 66 -18.29 -7.65 -19.41
CA VAL A 66 -18.33 -7.25 -18.00
C VAL A 66 -19.37 -6.16 -17.80
N THR A 67 -20.26 -6.38 -16.84
CA THR A 67 -21.37 -5.49 -16.47
C THR A 67 -21.25 -4.97 -15.04
N HIS A 68 -20.51 -5.69 -14.21
CA HIS A 68 -20.38 -5.44 -12.78
C HIS A 68 -18.91 -5.65 -12.41
N VAL A 69 -18.34 -4.76 -11.61
CA VAL A 69 -16.97 -4.86 -11.09
C VAL A 69 -17.02 -4.80 -9.57
N LEU A 70 -16.42 -5.79 -8.91
CA LEU A 70 -16.13 -5.78 -7.48
C LEU A 70 -14.62 -5.63 -7.31
N ASP A 71 -14.20 -4.52 -6.72
CA ASP A 71 -12.81 -4.18 -6.43
C ASP A 71 -12.50 -4.44 -4.95
N CYS A 72 -11.62 -5.38 -4.67
CA CYS A 72 -11.22 -5.76 -3.32
C CYS A 72 -10.04 -4.95 -2.77
N ARG A 73 -9.49 -3.98 -3.51
CA ARG A 73 -8.38 -3.14 -3.03
C ARG A 73 -8.90 -2.17 -1.97
N ILE A 74 -8.21 -2.05 -0.85
CA ILE A 74 -8.48 -0.96 0.11
C ILE A 74 -7.69 0.29 -0.27
N GLU A 75 -6.50 0.08 -0.81
CA GLU A 75 -5.50 1.08 -1.16
C GLU A 75 -5.88 1.95 -2.36
N TYR A 76 -6.75 1.47 -3.26
CA TYR A 76 -7.07 2.20 -4.49
C TYR A 76 -8.44 1.81 -5.06
N SER A 77 -9.04 2.71 -5.84
CA SER A 77 -10.31 2.47 -6.52
C SER A 77 -10.32 3.03 -7.95
N ASP A 78 -10.62 2.17 -8.93
CA ASP A 78 -10.81 2.58 -10.34
C ASP A 78 -12.20 3.19 -10.60
N GLU A 79 -13.05 3.33 -9.57
CA GLU A 79 -14.46 3.69 -9.75
C GLU A 79 -14.63 4.98 -10.55
N ARG A 80 -13.79 5.98 -10.30
CA ARG A 80 -13.84 7.27 -11.02
C ARG A 80 -13.58 7.08 -12.52
N LEU A 81 -12.53 6.33 -12.87
CA LEU A 81 -12.15 6.06 -14.26
C LEU A 81 -13.24 5.23 -14.96
N VAL A 82 -13.74 4.18 -14.29
CA VAL A 82 -14.82 3.35 -14.82
C VAL A 82 -16.10 4.16 -15.03
N ARG A 83 -16.49 4.99 -14.06
CA ARG A 83 -17.66 5.88 -14.18
C ARG A 83 -17.53 6.86 -15.35
N GLN A 84 -16.33 7.34 -15.63
CA GLN A 84 -16.07 8.27 -16.73
C GLN A 84 -16.10 7.59 -18.10
N HIS A 85 -15.50 6.40 -18.23
CA HIS A 85 -15.26 5.75 -19.53
C HIS A 85 -16.22 4.60 -19.86
N ALA A 86 -16.86 4.02 -18.84
CA ALA A 86 -17.82 2.92 -18.91
C ALA A 86 -18.94 3.07 -17.86
N PRO A 87 -19.72 4.17 -17.88
CA PRO A 87 -20.76 4.47 -16.89
C PRO A 87 -21.87 3.40 -16.81
N GLU A 88 -21.98 2.51 -17.79
CA GLU A 88 -22.89 1.37 -17.79
C GLU A 88 -22.46 0.21 -16.88
N ILE A 89 -21.18 0.18 -16.46
CA ILE A 89 -20.68 -0.85 -15.55
C ILE A 89 -21.04 -0.45 -14.11
N SER A 90 -21.74 -1.33 -13.40
CA SER A 90 -21.96 -1.16 -11.97
C SER A 90 -20.68 -1.48 -11.21
N TYR A 91 -20.21 -0.57 -10.36
CA TYR A 91 -18.97 -0.73 -9.61
C TYR A 91 -19.27 -0.84 -8.11
N LEU A 92 -18.57 -1.76 -7.43
CA LEU A 92 -18.53 -1.84 -5.98
C LEU A 92 -17.06 -1.87 -5.56
N HIS A 93 -16.62 -0.81 -4.90
CA HIS A 93 -15.37 -0.81 -4.14
C HIS A 93 -15.64 -1.40 -2.76
N LEU A 94 -14.98 -2.52 -2.45
CA LEU A 94 -15.13 -3.25 -1.20
C LEU A 94 -13.75 -3.68 -0.71
N GLY A 95 -12.99 -2.68 -0.29
CA GLY A 95 -11.59 -2.83 0.11
C GLY A 95 -11.37 -3.72 1.32
N VAL A 96 -10.25 -4.44 1.28
CA VAL A 96 -9.70 -5.16 2.43
C VAL A 96 -8.17 -5.26 2.33
N ASP A 97 -7.51 -5.40 3.47
CA ASP A 97 -6.07 -5.62 3.57
C ASP A 97 -5.61 -6.90 2.86
N ASP A 98 -4.38 -6.89 2.31
CA ASP A 98 -3.73 -8.04 1.66
C ASP A 98 -2.51 -8.54 2.46
N ASP A 99 -2.67 -8.61 3.78
CA ASP A 99 -1.60 -8.90 4.76
C ASP A 99 -1.37 -10.41 5.02
N GLY A 100 -2.22 -11.28 4.46
CA GLY A 100 -2.25 -12.71 4.77
C GLY A 100 -2.88 -13.05 6.13
N GLY A 101 -3.51 -12.09 6.81
CA GLY A 101 -4.24 -12.23 8.07
C GLY A 101 -5.70 -12.66 7.90
N GLU A 102 -6.44 -12.71 9.02
CA GLU A 102 -7.85 -13.13 9.04
C GLU A 102 -8.77 -12.06 8.45
N GLN A 103 -9.65 -12.46 7.53
CA GLN A 103 -10.60 -11.56 6.90
C GLN A 103 -11.95 -11.52 7.60
N GLN A 104 -12.50 -10.31 7.75
CA GLN A 104 -13.75 -10.11 8.49
C GLN A 104 -14.96 -10.73 7.78
N GLN A 105 -15.86 -11.36 8.53
CA GLN A 105 -17.08 -11.95 7.96
C GLN A 105 -17.97 -10.93 7.22
N ALA A 106 -17.97 -9.66 7.66
CA ALA A 106 -18.75 -8.60 7.03
C ALA A 106 -18.29 -8.28 5.61
N TRP A 107 -17.00 -8.46 5.31
CA TRP A 107 -16.46 -8.28 3.96
C TRP A 107 -17.03 -9.33 3.00
N PHE A 108 -17.01 -10.60 3.40
CA PHE A 108 -17.64 -11.68 2.63
C PHE A 108 -19.16 -11.51 2.51
N ASP A 109 -19.84 -11.02 3.55
CA ASP A 109 -21.27 -10.72 3.48
C ASP A 109 -21.61 -9.71 2.38
N ALA A 110 -20.94 -8.56 2.41
CA ALA A 110 -21.19 -7.50 1.46
C ALA A 110 -20.84 -7.95 0.03
N GLY A 111 -19.66 -8.56 -0.14
CA GLY A 111 -19.17 -8.95 -1.46
C GLY A 111 -20.01 -10.06 -2.08
N VAL A 112 -20.26 -11.15 -1.35
CA VAL A 112 -21.03 -12.28 -1.88
C VAL A 112 -22.48 -11.89 -2.14
N ALA A 113 -23.12 -11.12 -1.25
CA ALA A 113 -24.50 -10.67 -1.47
C ALA A 113 -24.61 -9.81 -2.74
N TRP A 114 -23.67 -8.90 -2.97
CA TRP A 114 -23.66 -8.05 -4.16
C TRP A 114 -23.44 -8.86 -5.44
N VAL A 115 -22.46 -9.77 -5.44
CA VAL A 115 -22.17 -10.63 -6.60
C VAL A 115 -23.36 -11.56 -6.91
N GLN A 116 -23.96 -12.19 -5.90
CA GLN A 116 -25.13 -13.06 -6.11
C GLN A 116 -26.34 -12.27 -6.63
N ALA A 117 -26.57 -11.05 -6.14
CA ALA A 117 -27.63 -10.19 -6.64
C ALA A 117 -27.42 -9.83 -8.13
N ALA A 118 -26.18 -9.52 -8.52
CA ALA A 118 -25.84 -9.25 -9.91
C ALA A 118 -26.03 -10.49 -10.80
N LEU A 119 -25.57 -11.67 -10.36
CA LEU A 119 -25.67 -12.94 -11.10
C LEU A 119 -27.08 -13.54 -11.14
N ALA A 120 -28.06 -12.97 -10.43
CA ALA A 120 -29.46 -13.36 -10.55
C ALA A 120 -30.02 -13.08 -11.96
N ASP A 121 -29.44 -12.12 -12.68
CA ASP A 121 -29.66 -11.95 -14.12
C ASP A 121 -28.58 -12.72 -14.91
N PRO A 122 -28.95 -13.75 -15.70
CA PRO A 122 -27.99 -14.55 -16.47
C PRO A 122 -27.29 -13.78 -17.59
N HIS A 123 -27.69 -12.54 -17.89
CA HIS A 123 -27.00 -11.66 -18.83
C HIS A 123 -25.87 -10.85 -18.20
N ASN A 124 -25.80 -10.80 -16.87
CA ASN A 124 -24.73 -10.09 -16.17
C ASN A 124 -23.45 -10.92 -16.12
N ASN A 125 -22.33 -10.24 -16.30
CA ASN A 125 -21.01 -10.76 -15.98
C ASN A 125 -20.36 -9.87 -14.92
N VAL A 126 -19.92 -10.49 -13.83
CA VAL A 126 -19.24 -9.86 -12.70
C VAL A 126 -17.75 -10.15 -12.79
N LEU A 127 -16.93 -9.10 -12.77
CA LEU A 127 -15.50 -9.18 -12.57
C LEU A 127 -15.19 -8.91 -11.10
N VAL A 128 -14.42 -9.80 -10.48
CA VAL A 128 -13.82 -9.56 -9.16
C VAL A 128 -12.32 -9.34 -9.36
N HIS A 129 -11.76 -8.25 -8.85
CA HIS A 129 -10.31 -8.00 -8.92
C HIS A 129 -9.76 -7.41 -7.62
N CYS A 130 -8.44 -7.47 -7.49
CA CYS A 130 -7.66 -6.74 -6.50
C CYS A 130 -6.44 -6.14 -7.24
N HIS A 131 -5.33 -5.87 -6.56
CA HIS A 131 -4.11 -5.41 -7.26
C HIS A 131 -3.56 -6.47 -8.23
N MET A 132 -2.99 -7.57 -7.71
CA MET A 132 -2.40 -8.62 -8.58
C MET A 132 -3.38 -9.69 -9.05
N GLY A 133 -4.59 -9.74 -8.46
CA GLY A 133 -5.53 -10.85 -8.67
C GLY A 133 -5.01 -12.20 -8.16
N VAL A 134 -4.14 -12.19 -7.14
CA VAL A 134 -3.49 -13.40 -6.59
C VAL A 134 -4.19 -13.89 -5.32
N ASN A 135 -4.63 -13.00 -4.43
CA ASN A 135 -5.12 -13.40 -3.11
C ASN A 135 -6.54 -12.90 -2.77
N ARG A 136 -6.73 -11.60 -2.48
CA ARG A 136 -8.04 -11.02 -2.09
C ARG A 136 -9.17 -11.40 -3.04
N ALA A 137 -9.03 -11.06 -4.32
CA ALA A 137 -10.07 -11.33 -5.32
C ALA A 137 -10.34 -12.83 -5.52
N PRO A 138 -9.32 -13.70 -5.68
CA PRO A 138 -9.56 -15.14 -5.71
C PRO A 138 -10.25 -15.70 -4.46
N SER A 139 -9.97 -15.17 -3.28
CA SER A 139 -10.62 -15.58 -2.03
C SER A 139 -12.08 -15.13 -1.95
N MET A 140 -12.40 -13.92 -2.40
CA MET A 140 -13.78 -13.47 -2.58
C MET A 140 -14.53 -14.35 -3.59
N VAL A 141 -13.90 -14.68 -4.73
CA VAL A 141 -14.46 -15.60 -5.73
C VAL A 141 -14.71 -16.99 -5.11
N PHE A 142 -13.81 -17.49 -4.27
CA PHE A 142 -14.00 -18.75 -3.57
C PHE A 142 -15.24 -18.71 -2.66
N ALA A 143 -15.41 -17.64 -1.86
CA ALA A 143 -16.62 -17.45 -1.05
C ALA A 143 -17.90 -17.40 -1.90
N VAL A 144 -17.87 -16.72 -3.05
CA VAL A 144 -18.99 -16.69 -4.02
C VAL A 144 -19.34 -18.10 -4.53
N LEU A 145 -18.33 -18.93 -4.85
CA LEU A 145 -18.54 -20.30 -5.32
C LEU A 145 -19.13 -21.20 -4.23
N LEU A 146 -18.63 -21.11 -3.00
CA LEU A 146 -19.21 -21.84 -1.86
C LEU A 146 -20.69 -21.46 -1.65
N ALA A 147 -21.00 -20.17 -1.68
CA ALA A 147 -22.38 -19.69 -1.55
C ALA A 147 -23.29 -20.09 -2.73
N ALA A 148 -22.71 -20.37 -3.90
CA ALA A 148 -23.39 -20.96 -5.04
C ALA A 148 -23.54 -22.50 -4.95
N GLY A 149 -23.06 -23.12 -3.86
CA GLY A 149 -23.20 -24.54 -3.58
C GLY A 149 -22.12 -25.43 -4.20
N TRP A 150 -20.96 -24.87 -4.56
CA TRP A 150 -19.83 -25.66 -5.04
C TRP A 150 -19.17 -26.46 -3.92
N ASP A 151 -18.65 -27.64 -4.27
CA ASP A 151 -17.75 -28.38 -3.38
C ASP A 151 -16.45 -27.57 -3.15
N VAL A 152 -15.95 -27.63 -1.92
CA VAL A 152 -14.76 -26.89 -1.46
C VAL A 152 -13.55 -27.15 -2.36
N ARG A 153 -13.26 -28.42 -2.69
CA ARG A 153 -12.10 -28.79 -3.50
C ARG A 153 -12.30 -28.37 -4.95
N GLU A 154 -13.49 -28.61 -5.49
CA GLU A 154 -13.85 -28.24 -6.86
C GLU A 154 -13.77 -26.72 -7.09
N ALA A 155 -14.22 -25.91 -6.13
CA ALA A 155 -14.14 -24.45 -6.21
C ALA A 155 -12.69 -23.95 -6.25
N LEU A 156 -11.83 -24.44 -5.35
CA LEU A 156 -10.40 -24.10 -5.35
C LEU A 156 -9.71 -24.51 -6.66
N ASP A 157 -9.96 -25.73 -7.15
CA ASP A 157 -9.43 -26.21 -8.43
C ASP A 157 -9.91 -25.37 -9.59
N ARG A 158 -11.19 -24.97 -9.58
CA ARG A 158 -11.77 -24.19 -10.68
C ARG A 158 -11.13 -22.81 -10.79
N ILE A 159 -10.83 -22.17 -9.67
CA ILE A 159 -10.16 -20.87 -9.61
C ILE A 159 -8.75 -20.98 -10.19
N VAL A 160 -7.94 -21.92 -9.70
CA VAL A 160 -6.55 -22.08 -10.18
C VAL A 160 -6.49 -22.55 -11.63
N ALA A 161 -7.43 -23.40 -12.06
CA ALA A 161 -7.55 -23.78 -13.47
C ALA A 161 -7.89 -22.58 -14.37
N ALA A 162 -8.67 -21.61 -13.88
CA ALA A 162 -8.96 -20.37 -14.60
C ALA A 162 -7.77 -19.41 -14.60
N ARG A 163 -7.09 -19.31 -13.45
CA ARG A 163 -6.05 -18.34 -13.14
C ARG A 163 -4.92 -19.04 -12.38
N PRO A 164 -3.90 -19.57 -13.09
CA PRO A 164 -2.82 -20.35 -12.47
C PRO A 164 -2.01 -19.62 -11.39
N ILE A 165 -2.02 -18.28 -11.43
CA ILE A 165 -1.33 -17.43 -10.43
C ILE A 165 -2.13 -17.18 -9.15
N ALA A 166 -3.35 -17.72 -9.02
CA ALA A 166 -4.15 -17.56 -7.81
C ALA A 166 -3.63 -18.40 -6.63
N ALA A 167 -3.61 -17.77 -5.45
CA ALA A 167 -3.17 -18.34 -4.18
C ALA A 167 -4.33 -18.65 -3.23
N VAL A 168 -5.36 -17.79 -3.19
CA VAL A 168 -6.58 -17.98 -2.36
C VAL A 168 -6.25 -18.16 -0.87
N LEU A 169 -5.36 -17.32 -0.31
CA LEU A 169 -4.85 -17.49 1.06
C LEU A 169 -5.94 -17.31 2.13
N TYR A 170 -6.99 -16.53 1.85
CA TYR A 170 -8.12 -16.33 2.76
C TYR A 170 -9.23 -17.40 2.62
N ALA A 171 -8.90 -18.56 2.05
CA ALA A 171 -9.85 -19.65 1.87
C ALA A 171 -10.41 -20.19 3.20
N SER A 172 -9.59 -20.22 4.26
CA SER A 172 -10.04 -20.66 5.59
C SER A 172 -11.11 -19.73 6.18
N ASP A 173 -10.93 -18.41 6.04
CA ASP A 173 -11.90 -17.42 6.51
C ASP A 173 -13.20 -17.47 5.70
N ALA A 174 -13.08 -17.63 4.38
CA ALA A 174 -14.23 -17.83 3.49
C ALA A 174 -15.00 -19.11 3.84
N LEU A 175 -14.31 -20.20 4.18
CA LEU A 175 -14.93 -21.45 4.61
C LEU A 175 -15.69 -21.25 5.93
N ASP A 176 -15.08 -20.58 6.90
CA ASP A 176 -15.70 -20.29 8.20
C ASP A 176 -16.92 -19.39 8.07
N TRP A 177 -16.81 -18.36 7.24
CA TRP A 177 -17.93 -17.52 6.85
C TRP A 177 -19.07 -18.34 6.23
N HIS A 178 -18.77 -19.27 5.33
CA HIS A 178 -19.77 -20.10 4.66
C HIS A 178 -20.50 -21.01 5.65
N HIS A 179 -19.76 -21.73 6.50
CA HIS A 179 -20.34 -22.64 7.50
C HIS A 179 -21.18 -21.90 8.55
N ALA A 180 -20.79 -20.68 8.92
CA ALA A 180 -21.57 -19.85 9.84
C ALA A 180 -22.97 -19.49 9.30
N ARG A 181 -23.20 -19.62 7.99
CA ARG A 181 -24.47 -19.33 7.29
C ARG A 181 -25.24 -20.58 6.88
N SER A 182 -24.73 -21.76 7.18
CA SER A 182 -25.44 -23.02 6.97
C SER A 182 -26.56 -23.18 8.01
N ASP A 183 -27.77 -23.53 7.57
CA ASP A 183 -28.92 -23.81 8.45
C ASP A 183 -28.67 -24.99 9.41
N THR A 184 -27.67 -25.83 9.10
CA THR A 184 -27.28 -26.99 9.91
C THR A 184 -25.80 -26.94 10.26
N ARG A 185 -25.50 -26.83 11.54
CA ARG A 185 -24.13 -26.92 12.07
C ARG A 185 -23.64 -28.37 12.04
N ASP A 186 -22.67 -28.64 11.17
CA ASP A 186 -21.96 -29.91 11.06
C ASP A 186 -20.46 -29.69 11.37
N ASP A 187 -20.12 -29.77 12.66
CA ASP A 187 -18.75 -29.54 13.13
C ASP A 187 -17.75 -30.59 12.59
N GLU A 188 -18.21 -31.79 12.24
CA GLU A 188 -17.34 -32.84 11.66
C GLU A 188 -16.98 -32.53 10.21
N LEU A 189 -17.97 -32.06 9.43
CA LEU A 189 -17.75 -31.59 8.06
C LEU A 189 -16.83 -30.37 8.03
N LEU A 190 -17.12 -29.35 8.85
CA LEU A 190 -16.28 -28.14 8.94
C LEU A 190 -14.82 -28.48 9.24
N ARG A 191 -14.57 -29.35 10.22
CA ARG A 191 -13.20 -29.78 10.56
C ARG A 191 -12.51 -30.43 9.36
N LYS A 192 -13.19 -31.32 8.66
CA LYS A 192 -12.64 -32.03 7.50
C LYS A 192 -12.36 -31.09 6.32
N GLU A 193 -13.24 -30.15 6.06
CA GLU A 193 -13.07 -29.17 4.98
C GLU A 193 -11.99 -28.15 5.33
N ARG A 194 -11.88 -27.74 6.59
CA ARG A 194 -10.77 -26.89 7.04
C ARG A 194 -9.43 -27.59 6.85
N GLU A 195 -9.30 -28.84 7.28
CA GLU A 195 -8.08 -29.64 7.07
C GLU A 195 -7.72 -29.74 5.57
N LEU A 196 -8.72 -29.84 4.69
CA LEU A 196 -8.52 -29.85 3.25
C LEU A 196 -8.05 -28.49 2.73
N VAL A 197 -8.68 -27.39 3.15
CA VAL A 197 -8.34 -26.03 2.72
C VAL A 197 -6.93 -25.66 3.18
N GLU A 198 -6.62 -25.88 4.46
CA GLU A 198 -5.30 -25.59 5.04
C GLU A 198 -4.21 -26.36 4.28
N GLN A 199 -4.39 -27.68 4.07
CA GLN A 199 -3.43 -28.46 3.30
C GLN A 199 -3.30 -27.97 1.85
N TRP A 200 -4.41 -27.57 1.22
CA TRP A 200 -4.40 -27.08 -0.15
C TRP A 200 -3.66 -25.74 -0.29
N VAL A 201 -3.84 -24.84 0.67
CA VAL A 201 -3.14 -23.55 0.71
C VAL A 201 -1.66 -23.76 1.01
N ASP A 202 -1.33 -24.59 2.01
CA ASP A 202 0.05 -24.93 2.37
C ASP A 202 0.84 -25.52 1.19
N ASP A 203 0.22 -26.43 0.42
CA ASP A 203 0.83 -27.04 -0.77
C ASP A 203 1.17 -26.01 -1.86
N ARG A 204 0.60 -24.79 -1.80
CA ARG A 204 0.76 -23.72 -2.79
C ARG A 204 1.40 -22.46 -2.24
N LEU A 205 1.74 -22.42 -0.94
CA LEU A 205 2.23 -21.20 -0.30
C LEU A 205 3.57 -20.74 -0.89
N ASP A 206 4.52 -21.66 -1.07
CA ASP A 206 5.82 -21.36 -1.69
C ASP A 206 5.66 -20.84 -3.13
N ASP A 207 4.73 -21.43 -3.88
CA ASP A 207 4.40 -20.99 -5.24
C ASP A 207 3.81 -19.58 -5.23
N ALA A 208 2.89 -19.29 -4.30
CA ALA A 208 2.27 -17.98 -4.17
C ALA A 208 3.29 -16.89 -3.83
N VAL A 209 4.19 -17.15 -2.88
CA VAL A 209 5.29 -16.23 -2.52
C VAL A 209 6.20 -15.99 -3.73
N SER A 210 6.55 -17.06 -4.46
CA SER A 210 7.35 -16.94 -5.68
C SER A 210 6.64 -16.14 -6.78
N ILE A 211 5.34 -16.38 -7.00
CA ILE A 211 4.51 -15.68 -7.98
C ILE A 211 4.45 -14.19 -7.65
N VAL A 212 4.16 -13.83 -6.40
CA VAL A 212 4.10 -12.42 -5.96
C VAL A 212 5.45 -11.75 -6.14
N GLY A 213 6.55 -12.40 -5.71
CA GLY A 213 7.90 -11.87 -5.91
C GLY A 213 8.24 -11.63 -7.38
N ARG A 214 7.92 -12.59 -8.25
CA ARG A 214 8.15 -12.48 -9.70
C ARG A 214 7.26 -11.44 -10.37
N LEU A 215 6.01 -11.26 -9.90
CA LEU A 215 5.14 -10.19 -10.36
C LEU A 215 5.73 -8.83 -10.01
N ARG A 216 6.17 -8.65 -8.76
CA ARG A 216 6.85 -7.42 -8.32
C ARG A 216 8.10 -7.14 -9.16
N THR A 217 8.94 -8.15 -9.39
CA THR A 217 10.12 -8.00 -10.27
C THR A 217 9.72 -7.66 -11.71
N ALA A 218 8.72 -8.33 -12.27
CA ALA A 218 8.31 -8.08 -13.65
C ALA A 218 7.68 -6.70 -13.82
N LEU A 219 6.89 -6.24 -12.85
CA LEU A 219 6.40 -4.87 -12.80
C LEU A 219 7.61 -3.93 -12.78
N ALA A 220 8.51 -4.10 -11.82
CA ALA A 220 9.74 -3.30 -11.73
C ALA A 220 10.65 -3.31 -12.97
N GLU A 221 10.66 -4.38 -13.76
CA GLU A 221 11.42 -4.49 -15.02
C GLU A 221 10.71 -3.89 -16.23
N THR A 222 9.37 -3.82 -16.20
CA THR A 222 8.55 -3.30 -17.32
C THR A 222 8.27 -1.82 -17.22
N SER A 223 8.30 -1.26 -16.03
CA SER A 223 8.17 0.17 -15.82
C SER A 223 9.57 0.79 -15.83
N ALA A 224 9.90 1.28 -17.03
CA ALA A 224 11.19 1.87 -17.37
C ALA A 224 11.26 3.28 -16.79
N TRP A 225 11.39 3.40 -15.47
CA TRP A 225 11.50 4.71 -14.83
C TRP A 225 12.94 5.20 -14.79
N ARG A 226 13.10 6.49 -15.09
CA ARG A 226 14.33 7.26 -14.91
C ARG A 226 14.13 8.30 -13.80
N ARG A 227 14.91 8.22 -12.72
CA ARG A 227 14.99 9.25 -11.68
C ARG A 227 15.58 10.55 -12.26
N ILE A 228 14.81 11.64 -12.24
CA ILE A 228 15.32 12.99 -12.52
C ILE A 228 15.87 13.54 -11.22
N ASP A 229 17.17 13.81 -11.17
CA ASP A 229 17.84 14.29 -9.96
C ASP A 229 17.83 15.83 -9.85
N ARG A 230 18.24 16.33 -8.67
CA ARG A 230 18.28 17.77 -8.36
C ARG A 230 19.19 18.54 -9.32
N ASP A 231 20.28 17.93 -9.77
CA ASP A 231 21.24 18.57 -10.67
C ASP A 231 20.65 18.72 -12.08
N GLU A 232 19.92 17.71 -12.57
CA GLU A 232 19.18 17.75 -13.83
C GLU A 232 18.08 18.83 -13.82
N LEU A 233 17.35 18.98 -12.70
CA LEU A 233 16.37 20.06 -12.53
C LEU A 233 17.01 21.45 -12.54
N VAL A 234 18.19 21.59 -11.92
CA VAL A 234 18.97 22.84 -11.95
C VAL A 234 19.42 23.19 -13.37
N GLU A 235 19.86 22.19 -14.14
CA GLU A 235 20.22 22.37 -15.55
C GLU A 235 19.03 22.84 -16.39
N GLU A 236 17.85 22.26 -16.16
CA GLU A 236 16.61 22.62 -16.83
C GLU A 236 16.13 24.05 -16.51
N ILE A 237 16.21 24.46 -15.24
CA ILE A 237 15.92 25.85 -14.83
C ILE A 237 16.94 26.80 -15.45
N CYS A 238 18.23 26.46 -15.44
CA CYS A 238 19.26 27.29 -16.05
C CYS A 238 19.07 27.42 -17.57
N ALA A 239 18.65 26.36 -18.25
CA ALA A 239 18.42 26.35 -19.70
C ALA A 239 17.19 27.17 -20.11
N SER A 240 16.18 27.24 -19.24
CA SER A 240 14.91 27.95 -19.48
C SER A 240 14.92 29.40 -18.97
N THR A 241 15.91 29.81 -18.17
CA THR A 241 16.01 31.14 -17.57
C THR A 241 17.35 31.82 -17.88
N SER A 242 17.60 33.00 -17.29
CA SER A 242 18.91 33.68 -17.36
C SER A 242 19.77 33.44 -16.11
N LEU A 243 19.40 32.47 -15.27
CA LEU A 243 20.01 32.22 -13.96
C LEU A 243 21.26 31.34 -14.08
N GLY A 244 22.17 31.46 -13.11
CA GLY A 244 23.21 30.47 -12.87
C GLY A 244 22.76 29.36 -11.93
N SER A 245 23.52 28.26 -11.87
CA SER A 245 23.17 27.07 -11.07
C SER A 245 22.90 27.38 -9.59
N THR A 246 23.62 28.34 -8.99
CA THR A 246 23.38 28.76 -7.59
C THR A 246 22.05 29.46 -7.39
N GLU A 247 21.61 30.28 -8.36
CA GLU A 247 20.32 30.98 -8.28
C GLU A 247 19.15 30.04 -8.60
N ALA A 248 19.36 29.06 -9.48
CA ALA A 248 18.40 27.99 -9.74
C ALA A 248 18.22 27.06 -8.53
N LEU A 249 19.33 26.71 -7.84
CA LEU A 249 19.30 25.98 -6.57
C LEU A 249 18.54 26.76 -5.49
N ASP A 250 18.80 28.06 -5.35
CA ASP A 250 18.13 28.92 -4.36
C ASP A 250 16.60 29.01 -4.61
N ILE A 251 16.17 28.98 -5.88
CA ILE A 251 14.74 28.87 -6.22
C ILE A 251 14.16 27.53 -5.77
N LEU A 252 14.86 26.41 -5.99
CA LEU A 252 14.40 25.08 -5.59
C LEU A 252 14.31 24.95 -4.06
N ASP A 253 15.35 25.37 -3.33
CA ASP A 253 15.37 25.37 -1.86
C ASP A 253 14.23 26.25 -1.30
N THR A 254 14.04 27.44 -1.88
CA THR A 254 13.00 28.38 -1.40
C THR A 254 11.59 27.93 -1.75
N LEU A 255 11.41 27.29 -2.90
CA LEU A 255 10.15 26.67 -3.29
C LEU A 255 9.75 25.60 -2.26
N GLU A 256 10.73 24.79 -1.84
CA GLU A 256 10.60 23.81 -0.76
C GLU A 256 10.11 24.44 0.55
N ASP A 257 10.80 25.47 1.04
CA ASP A 257 10.40 26.17 2.26
C ASP A 257 8.98 26.74 2.18
N CYS A 258 8.60 27.27 1.01
CA CYS A 258 7.27 27.87 0.81
C CYS A 258 6.15 26.83 0.74
N ILE A 259 6.44 25.60 0.29
CA ILE A 259 5.44 24.52 0.24
C ILE A 259 5.20 23.97 1.63
N VAL A 260 6.26 23.69 2.39
CA VAL A 260 6.17 23.24 3.79
C VAL A 260 5.34 24.23 4.62
N GLU A 261 5.61 25.53 4.48
CA GLU A 261 4.85 26.57 5.18
C GLU A 261 3.35 26.62 4.81
N VAL A 262 2.99 26.23 3.58
CA VAL A 262 1.59 26.19 3.14
C VAL A 262 0.89 24.92 3.64
N LEU A 263 1.60 23.79 3.66
CA LEU A 263 1.09 22.53 4.18
C LEU A 263 0.89 22.57 5.70
N ASP A 264 1.80 23.20 6.44
CA ASP A 264 1.66 23.43 7.90
C ASP A 264 0.50 24.37 8.28
N GLU A 265 0.00 25.18 7.33
CA GLU A 265 -1.09 26.16 7.58
C GLU A 265 -2.47 25.69 7.07
N SER A 266 -2.61 24.51 6.46
CA SER A 266 -3.91 24.04 5.94
C SER A 266 -4.13 22.53 5.95
N ASP A 267 -5.25 22.12 6.56
CA ASP A 267 -5.84 20.79 6.42
C ASP A 267 -6.31 20.60 4.96
N ALA A 268 -5.63 19.72 4.22
CA ALA A 268 -5.87 19.32 2.81
C ALA A 268 -5.61 20.40 1.72
N VAL A 269 -4.50 20.23 1.00
CA VAL A 269 -4.12 21.00 -0.20
C VAL A 269 -4.06 20.09 -1.42
N GLU A 270 -4.81 20.43 -2.48
CA GLU A 270 -4.65 19.81 -3.81
C GLU A 270 -3.75 20.69 -4.71
N PHE A 271 -2.87 20.08 -5.51
CA PHE A 271 -2.08 20.79 -6.53
C PHE A 271 -2.71 20.63 -7.93
N PRO A 272 -3.00 21.69 -8.69
CA PRO A 272 -3.59 21.54 -10.01
C PRO A 272 -2.53 21.09 -11.03
N GLY A 273 -2.68 19.88 -11.58
CA GLY A 273 -1.80 19.27 -12.59
C GLY A 273 -1.07 18.01 -12.12
N LEU A 274 -1.01 17.79 -10.82
CA LEU A 274 -0.71 16.53 -10.16
C LEU A 274 -2.04 16.02 -9.58
N GLY A 275 -2.31 14.72 -9.58
CA GLY A 275 -3.57 14.19 -9.02
C GLY A 275 -3.74 14.56 -7.54
N PRO A 276 -4.94 14.37 -6.96
CA PRO A 276 -5.13 14.58 -5.54
C PRO A 276 -4.19 13.67 -4.73
N LEU A 277 -3.44 14.28 -3.80
CA LEU A 277 -2.84 13.58 -2.67
C LEU A 277 -3.94 13.29 -1.65
N ASP A 278 -3.88 12.13 -1.02
CA ASP A 278 -4.95 11.46 -0.30
C ASP A 278 -5.76 12.33 0.68
N ALA A 279 -7.08 12.12 0.63
CA ALA A 279 -7.99 12.35 1.74
C ALA A 279 -9.14 11.33 1.61
N LEU A 280 -9.02 10.21 2.34
CA LEU A 280 -10.12 9.28 2.57
C LEU A 280 -11.08 9.91 3.57
N ASP A 281 -12.30 10.23 3.15
CA ASP A 281 -13.41 10.47 4.08
C ASP A 281 -14.62 9.61 3.69
N HIS A 282 -15.08 8.83 4.66
CA HIS A 282 -16.32 8.07 4.64
C HIS A 282 -17.10 8.33 5.94
N ASP A 283 -17.74 9.50 6.05
CA ASP A 283 -19.05 9.55 6.69
C ASP A 283 -19.99 10.60 6.05
N GLN A 284 -21.28 10.26 5.97
CA GLN A 284 -22.31 11.13 5.41
C GLN A 284 -22.56 12.35 6.30
N THR A 285 -21.93 13.49 6.00
CA THR A 285 -22.36 14.83 6.44
C THR A 285 -22.30 15.84 5.27
N PRO A 286 -23.03 16.99 5.30
CA PRO A 286 -23.45 17.69 4.10
C PRO A 286 -22.30 18.49 3.47
N ASP A 287 -22.07 18.27 2.16
CA ASP A 287 -21.15 18.98 1.24
C ASP A 287 -19.88 19.57 1.89
N PRO A 288 -18.69 18.94 1.71
CA PRO A 288 -17.45 19.57 2.15
C PRO A 288 -17.26 20.90 1.38
N GLU A 289 -16.87 21.96 2.10
CA GLU A 289 -16.36 23.16 1.43
C GLU A 289 -15.19 22.76 0.53
N PRO A 290 -15.03 23.36 -0.67
CA PRO A 290 -14.01 22.94 -1.62
C PRO A 290 -12.62 23.04 -0.98
N SER A 291 -11.85 21.94 -1.03
CA SER A 291 -10.44 21.89 -0.67
C SER A 291 -9.70 23.06 -1.32
N LYS A 292 -8.83 23.73 -0.57
CA LYS A 292 -8.03 24.83 -1.11
C LYS A 292 -6.97 24.25 -2.04
N THR A 293 -7.22 24.31 -3.34
CA THR A 293 -6.20 23.99 -4.34
C THR A 293 -5.14 25.09 -4.37
N VAL A 294 -3.88 24.80 -4.04
CA VAL A 294 -2.78 25.79 -4.10
C VAL A 294 -1.96 25.53 -5.36
N SER A 295 -1.87 26.53 -6.24
CA SER A 295 -0.99 26.44 -7.41
C SER A 295 0.45 26.76 -7.00
N LEU A 296 1.45 26.07 -7.57
CA LEU A 296 2.86 26.48 -7.43
C LEU A 296 3.07 27.94 -7.90
N LEU A 297 2.24 28.42 -8.84
CA LEU A 297 2.27 29.82 -9.29
C LEU A 297 1.85 30.81 -8.19
N ASP A 298 1.09 30.37 -7.19
CA ASP A 298 0.69 31.21 -6.05
C ASP A 298 1.88 31.48 -5.11
N LEU A 299 2.93 30.66 -5.16
CA LEU A 299 4.16 30.80 -4.38
C LEU A 299 5.18 31.77 -5.01
N VAL A 300 4.99 32.14 -6.29
CA VAL A 300 5.88 33.04 -7.04
C VAL A 300 6.26 34.31 -6.26
N PRO A 301 5.32 35.04 -5.61
CA PRO A 301 5.67 36.26 -4.90
C PRO A 301 6.55 36.01 -3.67
N ALA A 302 6.37 34.87 -2.98
CA ALA A 302 7.16 34.49 -1.82
C ALA A 302 8.58 34.10 -2.22
N ILE A 303 8.70 33.26 -3.26
CA ILE A 303 9.98 32.80 -3.81
C ILE A 303 10.78 33.97 -4.39
N ALA A 304 10.16 34.80 -5.23
CA ALA A 304 10.80 35.98 -5.80
C ALA A 304 11.36 36.93 -4.73
N ARG A 305 10.63 37.08 -3.62
CA ARG A 305 11.05 37.93 -2.49
C ARG A 305 12.22 37.31 -1.73
N ARG A 306 12.19 36.00 -1.46
CA ARG A 306 13.21 35.27 -0.67
C ARG A 306 14.53 35.12 -1.46
N CYS A 307 14.46 34.68 -2.71
CA CYS A 307 15.63 34.56 -3.59
C CYS A 307 16.13 35.91 -4.13
N ARG A 308 15.35 36.98 -3.97
CA ARG A 308 15.61 38.33 -4.55
C ARG A 308 15.72 38.30 -6.09
N ILE A 309 14.92 37.44 -6.72
CA ILE A 309 14.85 37.26 -8.17
C ILE A 309 13.58 37.93 -8.70
N GLN A 310 13.58 38.36 -9.97
CA GLN A 310 12.37 38.92 -10.58
C GLN A 310 11.27 37.86 -10.67
N ALA A 311 10.05 38.20 -10.26
CA ALA A 311 8.91 37.28 -10.27
C ALA A 311 8.67 36.63 -11.65
N SER A 312 8.90 37.34 -12.75
CA SER A 312 8.79 36.78 -14.10
C SER A 312 9.78 35.65 -14.38
N ILE A 313 10.98 35.69 -13.77
CA ILE A 313 11.98 34.63 -13.91
C ILE A 313 11.57 33.41 -13.07
N VAL A 314 11.01 33.64 -11.88
CA VAL A 314 10.47 32.58 -11.01
C VAL A 314 9.29 31.87 -11.69
N VAL A 315 8.38 32.62 -12.34
CA VAL A 315 7.29 32.03 -13.14
C VAL A 315 7.85 31.08 -14.20
N THR A 316 8.85 31.51 -14.97
CA THR A 316 9.47 30.68 -16.01
C THR A 316 10.15 29.43 -15.43
N ALA A 317 10.79 29.54 -14.27
CA ALA A 317 11.38 28.38 -13.58
C ALA A 317 10.30 27.38 -13.14
N ILE A 318 9.20 27.86 -12.53
CA ILE A 318 8.08 27.01 -12.09
C ILE A 318 7.37 26.35 -13.27
N GLU A 319 7.07 27.11 -14.34
CA GLU A 319 6.46 26.54 -15.55
C GLU A 319 7.36 25.48 -16.20
N ARG A 320 8.69 25.67 -16.18
CA ARG A 320 9.62 24.64 -16.67
C ARG A 320 9.61 23.40 -15.79
N LEU A 321 9.64 23.56 -14.46
CA LEU A 321 9.56 22.44 -13.53
C LEU A 321 8.27 21.65 -13.73
N THR A 322 7.13 22.32 -13.82
CA THR A 322 5.84 21.68 -14.12
C THR A 322 5.88 20.92 -15.44
N SER A 323 6.45 21.51 -16.50
CA SER A 323 6.60 20.83 -17.80
C SER A 323 7.50 19.59 -17.72
N VAL A 324 8.61 19.64 -16.99
CA VAL A 324 9.53 18.49 -16.80
C VAL A 324 8.82 17.37 -16.04
N ILE A 325 8.05 17.72 -15.01
CA ILE A 325 7.24 16.76 -14.24
C ILE A 325 6.18 16.12 -15.14
N GLU A 326 5.42 16.92 -15.88
CA GLU A 326 4.39 16.44 -16.80
C GLU A 326 4.97 15.55 -17.91
N GLU A 327 6.12 15.92 -18.48
CA GLU A 327 6.83 15.14 -19.51
C GLU A 327 7.32 13.79 -18.97
N ALA A 328 7.88 13.77 -17.76
CA ALA A 328 8.37 12.57 -17.10
C ALA A 328 7.23 11.63 -16.67
N CYS A 329 6.18 12.16 -16.03
CA CYS A 329 4.99 11.39 -15.69
C CYS A 329 4.31 10.81 -16.94
N ALA A 330 4.25 11.56 -18.05
CA ALA A 330 3.73 11.05 -19.32
C ALA A 330 4.60 9.95 -19.96
N ALA A 331 5.90 9.92 -19.65
CA ALA A 331 6.83 8.89 -20.09
C ALA A 331 6.83 7.63 -19.20
N GLY A 332 6.19 7.69 -18.02
CA GLY A 332 6.22 6.62 -17.01
C GLY A 332 7.48 6.67 -16.14
N ASP A 333 8.14 7.82 -16.07
CA ASP A 333 9.31 8.07 -15.22
C ASP A 333 8.89 8.48 -13.80
N VAL A 334 9.81 8.30 -12.83
CA VAL A 334 9.68 8.88 -11.48
C VAL A 334 10.50 10.16 -11.38
N VAL A 335 9.84 11.25 -11.03
CA VAL A 335 10.50 12.51 -10.75
C VAL A 335 10.78 12.60 -9.26
N TYR A 336 12.05 12.54 -8.88
CA TYR A 336 12.46 12.82 -7.52
C TYR A 336 12.63 14.32 -7.35
N LEU A 337 11.67 14.96 -6.70
CA LEU A 337 11.82 16.33 -6.22
C LEU A 337 12.21 16.22 -4.74
N PRO A 338 13.42 16.62 -4.31
CA PRO A 338 14.00 16.29 -3.00
C PRO A 338 13.22 16.65 -1.72
N VAL A 339 12.00 17.19 -1.86
CA VAL A 339 11.20 17.87 -0.83
C VAL A 339 9.71 17.73 -1.10
N LEU A 340 9.32 17.66 -2.38
CA LEU A 340 7.95 17.37 -2.76
C LEU A 340 7.66 15.86 -2.68
N GLY A 341 8.70 15.02 -2.62
CA GLY A 341 8.60 13.57 -2.61
C GLY A 341 8.93 12.96 -3.98
N ASP A 342 8.84 11.65 -4.06
CA ASP A 342 8.82 10.95 -5.33
C ASP A 342 7.47 11.18 -6.02
N PHE A 343 7.49 11.39 -7.33
CA PHE A 343 6.27 11.50 -8.14
C PHE A 343 6.35 10.50 -9.28
N GLY A 344 5.48 9.51 -9.26
CA GLY A 344 5.46 8.45 -10.25
C GLY A 344 4.31 7.49 -9.99
N PRO A 345 4.14 6.48 -10.85
CA PRO A 345 3.14 5.45 -10.62
C PRO A 345 3.40 4.62 -9.35
N ASP A 346 2.35 4.03 -8.76
CA ASP A 346 2.39 3.30 -7.48
C ASP A 346 3.39 2.14 -7.48
N ASP A 347 3.59 1.50 -8.63
CA ASP A 347 4.58 0.42 -8.79
C ASP A 347 6.03 0.95 -8.71
N ALA A 348 6.26 2.17 -9.16
CA ALA A 348 7.54 2.88 -9.08
C ALA A 348 7.81 3.44 -7.68
N MET A 349 6.77 3.94 -6.97
CA MET A 349 6.87 4.22 -5.53
C MET A 349 7.30 2.99 -4.79
N SER A 350 6.65 1.85 -5.04
CA SER A 350 6.92 0.62 -4.29
C SER A 350 8.37 0.13 -4.45
N VAL A 351 9.04 0.49 -5.56
CA VAL A 351 10.44 0.19 -5.82
C VAL A 351 11.37 1.18 -5.15
N ILE A 352 11.02 2.47 -5.14
CA ILE A 352 11.76 3.49 -4.40
C ILE A 352 11.63 3.26 -2.90
N ASP A 353 10.44 2.99 -2.40
CA ASP A 353 10.19 2.55 -1.03
C ASP A 353 11.01 1.29 -0.71
N ALA A 354 11.15 0.35 -1.65
CA ALA A 354 11.98 -0.84 -1.44
C ALA A 354 13.49 -0.54 -1.44
N GLU A 355 13.96 0.39 -2.29
CA GLU A 355 15.36 0.85 -2.34
C GLU A 355 15.71 1.70 -1.11
N ASP A 356 14.87 2.66 -0.74
CA ASP A 356 14.99 3.49 0.46
C ASP A 356 14.86 2.66 1.73
N ARG A 357 13.97 1.65 1.74
CA ARG A 357 13.90 0.63 2.80
C ARG A 357 15.19 -0.18 2.87
N ALA A 358 15.76 -0.58 1.73
CA ALA A 358 17.02 -1.33 1.70
C ALA A 358 18.21 -0.48 2.18
N GLU A 359 18.30 0.78 1.76
CA GLU A 359 19.32 1.73 2.20
C GLU A 359 19.18 2.04 3.70
N SER A 360 17.94 2.31 4.15
CA SER A 360 17.64 2.53 5.56
C SER A 360 17.96 1.31 6.42
N MET A 361 17.64 0.11 5.93
CA MET A 361 18.04 -1.14 6.56
C MET A 361 19.56 -1.29 6.64
N GLU A 362 20.30 -0.96 5.58
CA GLU A 362 21.76 -1.01 5.59
C GLU A 362 22.37 0.01 6.56
N ARG A 363 21.87 1.24 6.57
CA ARG A 363 22.26 2.30 7.52
C ARG A 363 22.03 1.87 8.97
N LEU A 364 20.84 1.39 9.29
CA LEU A 364 20.46 0.94 10.64
C LEU A 364 21.30 -0.26 11.10
N ARG A 365 21.62 -1.19 10.18
CA ARG A 365 22.53 -2.33 10.42
C ARG A 365 23.97 -1.90 10.66
N ALA A 366 24.47 -0.96 9.87
CA ALA A 366 25.84 -0.46 9.98
C ALA A 366 26.06 0.39 11.24
N SER A 367 25.01 1.06 11.72
CA SER A 367 25.05 1.89 12.92
C SER A 367 25.34 1.05 14.17
N LYS A 368 26.26 1.54 15.01
CA LYS A 368 26.59 0.97 16.33
C LYS A 368 26.11 1.85 17.48
N ARG A 369 25.17 2.74 17.20
CA ARG A 369 24.59 3.66 18.17
C ARG A 369 23.68 2.94 19.16
N GLN A 370 23.31 3.62 20.24
CA GLN A 370 22.43 3.03 21.22
C GLN A 370 21.04 2.82 20.58
N THR A 371 20.37 1.73 20.93
CA THR A 371 19.00 1.46 20.49
C THR A 371 18.02 1.68 21.65
N TRP A 372 16.99 2.47 21.39
CA TRP A 372 15.90 2.78 22.31
C TRP A 372 14.58 2.25 21.76
N LEU A 373 13.90 1.41 22.54
CA LEU A 373 12.56 0.97 22.21
C LEU A 373 11.56 1.85 22.95
N ILE A 374 10.71 2.54 22.19
CA ILE A 374 9.66 3.42 22.69
C ILE A 374 8.33 2.69 22.56
N GLN A 375 7.59 2.59 23.66
CA GLN A 375 6.30 1.92 23.68
C GLN A 375 5.15 2.93 23.53
N CYS A 376 4.28 2.68 22.56
CA CYS A 376 2.93 3.21 22.47
C CYS A 376 1.92 2.27 23.15
N ASN A 377 0.95 2.85 23.86
CA ASN A 377 -0.23 2.14 24.33
C ASN A 377 -1.48 2.71 23.65
N PRO A 378 -2.08 1.98 22.69
CA PRO A 378 -3.29 2.39 21.99
C PRO A 378 -4.45 2.77 22.91
N THR A 379 -4.50 2.24 24.15
CA THR A 379 -5.56 2.60 25.10
C THR A 379 -5.37 3.97 25.77
N LYS A 380 -4.24 4.65 25.50
CA LYS A 380 -3.89 5.96 26.04
C LYS A 380 -3.66 7.01 24.97
N PHE A 381 -3.37 6.57 23.76
CA PHE A 381 -3.11 7.37 22.58
C PHE A 381 -3.66 6.59 21.40
N ASP A 382 -4.59 7.15 20.63
CA ASP A 382 -5.20 6.46 19.50
C ASP A 382 -4.25 6.46 18.30
N LEU A 383 -3.24 5.59 18.37
CA LEU A 383 -2.15 5.56 17.41
C LEU A 383 -2.61 5.25 15.99
N PHE A 384 -3.60 4.39 15.83
CA PHE A 384 -4.04 3.97 14.50
C PHE A 384 -4.80 5.12 13.82
N ASP A 385 -5.70 5.79 14.55
CA ASP A 385 -6.37 6.99 14.07
C ASP A 385 -5.36 8.11 13.73
N ALA A 386 -4.36 8.32 14.58
CA ALA A 386 -3.29 9.30 14.31
C ALA A 386 -2.48 8.97 13.05
N VAL A 387 -2.14 7.69 12.84
CA VAL A 387 -1.40 7.25 11.65
C VAL A 387 -2.24 7.38 10.38
N ASP A 388 -3.54 7.08 10.47
CA ASP A 388 -4.46 7.18 9.34
C ASP A 388 -4.67 8.64 8.87
N HIS A 389 -4.57 9.63 9.78
CA HIS A 389 -4.84 11.04 9.48
C HIS A 389 -3.59 11.91 9.33
N GLU A 390 -2.53 11.64 10.10
CA GLU A 390 -1.32 12.48 10.17
C GLU A 390 -0.03 11.72 9.81
N GLY A 391 -0.12 10.41 9.57
CA GLY A 391 1.02 9.56 9.28
C GLY A 391 1.81 9.14 10.52
N LEU A 392 3.01 8.60 10.30
CA LEU A 392 3.83 8.06 11.38
C LEU A 392 4.20 9.14 12.42
N PRO A 393 4.17 8.81 13.72
CA PRO A 393 4.53 9.76 14.75
C PRO A 393 5.98 10.23 14.58
N THR A 394 6.23 11.51 14.78
CA THR A 394 7.56 12.13 14.62
C THR A 394 8.24 12.44 15.95
N ASN A 395 7.53 12.29 17.06
CA ASN A 395 8.07 12.42 18.40
C ASN A 395 7.33 11.50 19.37
N TRP A 396 7.91 11.26 20.55
CA TRP A 396 7.19 10.52 21.61
C TRP A 396 7.71 10.83 22.99
N SER A 397 6.87 10.59 23.99
CA SER A 397 7.21 10.85 25.38
C SER A 397 8.19 9.83 25.97
N VAL A 398 9.19 10.37 26.68
CA VAL A 398 10.20 9.64 27.43
C VAL A 398 10.29 10.18 28.86
N SER A 399 10.72 9.34 29.80
CA SER A 399 10.82 9.77 31.22
C SER A 399 12.08 9.27 31.92
N ARG A 400 12.91 8.51 31.19
CA ARG A 400 14.09 7.84 31.70
C ARG A 400 15.21 7.90 30.67
N TYR A 401 16.44 7.74 31.12
CA TYR A 401 17.64 7.79 30.27
C TYR A 401 17.82 9.11 29.49
N LEU A 402 17.21 10.21 29.97
CA LEU A 402 17.17 11.50 29.27
C LEU A 402 18.58 12.05 28.97
N ASP A 403 19.54 11.76 29.83
CA ASP A 403 20.95 12.13 29.72
C ASP A 403 21.77 11.25 28.77
N ARG A 404 21.17 10.17 28.25
CA ARG A 404 21.84 9.15 27.43
C ARG A 404 21.34 9.10 25.99
N ILE A 405 20.15 9.63 25.72
CA ILE A 405 19.59 9.71 24.37
C ILE A 405 20.35 10.77 23.58
N GLN A 406 20.81 10.44 22.38
CA GLN A 406 21.55 11.33 21.49
C GLN A 406 21.01 11.26 20.05
N PRO A 407 21.21 12.32 19.25
CA PRO A 407 20.98 12.27 17.80
C PRO A 407 21.71 11.09 17.14
N GLY A 408 21.00 10.42 16.22
CA GLY A 408 21.45 9.23 15.52
C GLY A 408 21.44 7.96 16.37
N ASP A 409 20.97 8.00 17.63
CA ASP A 409 20.57 6.78 18.31
C ASP A 409 19.41 6.14 17.55
N ARG A 410 19.38 4.80 17.50
CA ARG A 410 18.33 4.07 16.80
C ARG A 410 17.08 4.04 17.67
N VAL A 411 15.92 4.22 17.05
CA VAL A 411 14.62 4.07 17.71
C VAL A 411 13.88 2.87 17.15
N VAL A 412 13.24 2.11 18.05
CA VAL A 412 12.34 1.00 17.73
C VAL A 412 10.98 1.37 18.30
N PHE A 413 10.00 1.61 17.45
CA PHE A 413 8.66 1.96 17.86
C PHE A 413 7.83 0.71 18.11
N TRP A 414 7.34 0.55 19.34
CA TRP A 414 6.67 -0.65 19.82
C TRP A 414 5.22 -0.33 20.18
N VAL A 415 4.27 -1.09 19.65
CA VAL A 415 2.86 -0.97 20.05
C VAL A 415 2.53 -2.06 21.05
N SER A 416 1.83 -1.70 22.13
CA SER A 416 1.34 -2.65 23.14
C SER A 416 -0.11 -3.07 22.88
N GLY A 417 -0.53 -4.20 23.46
CA GLY A 417 -1.87 -4.76 23.23
C GLY A 417 -1.84 -6.18 22.68
N PRO A 418 -2.94 -6.66 22.08
CA PRO A 418 -3.06 -8.01 21.55
C PRO A 418 -2.01 -8.33 20.47
N GLN A 419 -1.82 -7.42 19.51
CA GLN A 419 -0.78 -7.50 18.48
C GLN A 419 0.48 -6.75 18.88
N SER A 420 0.90 -6.87 20.15
CA SER A 420 2.08 -6.14 20.61
C SER A 420 3.34 -6.55 19.83
N GLY A 421 4.17 -5.59 19.47
CA GLY A 421 5.33 -5.82 18.61
C GLY A 421 6.02 -4.54 18.19
N VAL A 422 6.96 -4.65 17.25
CA VAL A 422 7.64 -3.51 16.61
C VAL A 422 6.88 -3.12 15.35
N TYR A 423 6.52 -1.84 15.25
CA TYR A 423 5.70 -1.28 14.16
C TYR A 423 6.45 -0.26 13.32
N ALA A 424 7.55 0.29 13.83
CA ALA A 424 8.44 1.10 13.02
C ALA A 424 9.87 1.11 13.58
N ILE A 425 10.84 1.45 12.75
CA ILE A 425 12.24 1.63 13.15
C ILE A 425 12.81 2.86 12.47
N GLY A 426 13.67 3.60 13.19
CA GLY A 426 14.31 4.78 12.65
C GLY A 426 15.44 5.32 13.51
N GLU A 427 15.62 6.63 13.50
CA GLU A 427 16.69 7.33 14.22
C GLU A 427 16.16 8.54 15.02
N ILE A 428 16.73 8.77 16.20
CA ILE A 428 16.47 9.97 17.01
C ILE A 428 17.10 11.18 16.31
N THR A 429 16.34 12.24 16.11
CA THR A 429 16.79 13.47 15.44
C THR A 429 17.06 14.60 16.42
N SER A 430 16.31 14.65 17.54
CA SER A 430 16.45 15.69 18.56
C SER A 430 17.82 15.66 19.27
N GLU A 431 18.43 16.85 19.46
CA GLU A 431 19.71 17.01 20.18
C GLU A 431 19.69 16.47 21.61
N ARG A 432 18.54 16.60 22.27
CA ARG A 432 18.25 16.11 23.61
C ARG A 432 16.74 16.07 23.82
N PRO A 433 16.24 15.26 24.77
CA PRO A 433 14.86 15.35 25.19
C PRO A 433 14.51 16.76 25.67
N TYR A 434 13.32 17.24 25.32
CA TYR A 434 12.80 18.56 25.69
C TYR A 434 11.47 18.45 26.41
N GLU A 435 11.15 19.47 27.22
CA GLU A 435 9.86 19.52 27.91
C GLU A 435 8.79 20.07 26.98
N ASP A 436 7.63 19.41 26.93
CA ASP A 436 6.46 19.87 26.21
C ASP A 436 5.17 19.50 26.95
N THR A 437 4.07 20.15 26.60
CA THR A 437 2.72 19.86 27.09
C THR A 437 1.99 18.97 26.09
N VAL A 438 1.34 17.91 26.59
CA VAL A 438 0.47 17.08 25.75
C VAL A 438 -0.72 17.92 25.28
N ASN A 439 -0.71 18.29 24.01
CA ASN A 439 -1.84 18.93 23.32
C ASN A 439 -2.02 18.20 21.99
N ASP A 440 -2.43 16.94 22.12
CA ASP A 440 -2.56 16.01 21.02
C ASP A 440 -4.00 15.49 21.01
N GLU A 441 -4.67 15.61 19.87
CA GLU A 441 -6.08 15.29 19.76
C GLU A 441 -6.36 13.78 19.85
N TYR A 442 -5.34 12.96 19.58
CA TYR A 442 -5.39 11.50 19.70
C TYR A 442 -5.07 11.02 21.12
N ALA A 443 -4.78 11.91 22.06
CA ALA A 443 -4.57 11.55 23.46
C ALA A 443 -5.89 11.08 24.12
N VAL A 444 -6.05 9.76 24.25
CA VAL A 444 -7.18 9.13 24.95
C VAL A 444 -7.09 9.28 26.48
N ASP A 445 -5.86 9.34 27.04
CA ASP A 445 -5.65 9.56 28.47
C ASP A 445 -6.05 11.01 28.84
N PRO A 446 -7.07 11.23 29.70
CA PRO A 446 -7.54 12.57 30.00
C PRO A 446 -6.59 13.38 30.91
N ASN A 447 -5.52 12.77 31.43
CA ASN A 447 -4.50 13.46 32.20
C ASN A 447 -3.12 12.80 32.03
N PRO A 448 -2.52 12.92 30.84
CA PRO A 448 -1.28 12.26 30.51
C PRO A 448 -0.12 12.89 31.31
N SER A 449 0.69 12.05 31.95
CA SER A 449 1.87 12.49 32.70
C SER A 449 3.12 12.62 31.82
N TRP A 450 2.94 12.89 30.53
CA TRP A 450 4.01 12.97 29.54
C TRP A 450 4.56 14.39 29.52
N THR A 451 5.83 14.53 29.89
CA THR A 451 6.44 15.84 30.10
C THR A 451 7.74 16.04 29.37
N ASN A 452 8.40 14.97 28.90
CA ASN A 452 9.61 15.08 28.09
C ASN A 452 9.39 14.29 26.81
N TYR A 453 9.82 14.85 25.69
CA TYR A 453 9.67 14.29 24.36
C TYR A 453 11.03 14.17 23.68
N VAL A 454 11.11 13.27 22.72
CA VAL A 454 12.22 13.16 21.77
C VAL A 454 11.65 13.10 20.37
N ASP A 455 12.25 13.85 19.45
CA ASP A 455 11.95 13.76 18.03
C ASP A 455 12.74 12.62 17.40
N PHE A 456 12.12 11.97 16.44
CA PHE A 456 12.71 10.91 15.63
C PHE A 456 12.11 10.90 14.23
N ASP A 457 12.83 10.25 13.33
CA ASP A 457 12.39 9.96 11.99
C ASP A 457 12.28 8.44 11.83
N LEU A 458 11.12 7.94 11.42
CA LEU A 458 10.81 6.51 11.29
C LEU A 458 10.98 6.07 9.84
N HIS A 459 12.16 5.56 9.52
CA HIS A 459 12.52 5.16 8.16
C HIS A 459 11.88 3.85 7.67
N LEU A 460 11.53 2.95 8.59
CA LEU A 460 10.96 1.65 8.26
C LEU A 460 9.57 1.55 8.87
N ASP A 461 8.55 1.74 8.04
CA ASP A 461 7.18 1.39 8.37
C ASP A 461 7.01 -0.14 8.35
N LEU A 462 6.36 -0.65 9.41
CA LEU A 462 6.04 -2.06 9.62
C LEU A 462 4.60 -2.21 10.13
N PHE A 463 3.72 -1.21 9.99
CA PHE A 463 2.32 -1.31 10.44
C PHE A 463 1.57 -2.44 9.73
N ASP A 464 1.84 -2.66 8.45
CA ASP A 464 1.29 -3.79 7.68
C ASP A 464 1.85 -5.15 8.11
N ARG A 465 3.12 -5.18 8.57
CA ARG A 465 3.84 -6.43 8.91
C ARG A 465 4.72 -6.25 10.15
N PRO A 466 4.11 -6.07 11.34
CA PRO A 466 4.85 -5.76 12.54
C PRO A 466 5.65 -6.97 13.03
N VAL A 467 6.82 -6.74 13.60
CA VAL A 467 7.60 -7.81 14.23
C VAL A 467 7.00 -8.12 15.60
N LEU A 468 6.17 -9.15 15.66
CA LEU A 468 5.35 -9.43 16.84
C LEU A 468 6.17 -9.88 18.06
N ARG A 469 5.66 -9.53 19.23
CA ARG A 469 6.21 -9.91 20.53
C ARG A 469 6.39 -11.42 20.68
N ALA A 470 5.46 -12.20 20.13
CA ALA A 470 5.50 -13.66 20.24
C ALA A 470 6.79 -14.22 19.60
N ASP A 471 7.14 -13.73 18.41
CA ASP A 471 8.30 -14.17 17.64
C ASP A 471 9.61 -13.72 18.27
N LEU A 472 9.64 -12.49 18.79
CA LEU A 472 10.80 -11.95 19.51
C LEU A 472 10.99 -12.67 20.85
N LYS A 473 9.92 -13.00 21.56
CA LYS A 473 10.02 -13.73 22.84
C LYS A 473 10.54 -15.16 22.66
N ALA A 474 10.31 -15.77 21.49
CA ALA A 474 10.88 -17.07 21.14
C ALA A 474 12.38 -17.00 20.84
N ASP A 475 12.92 -15.83 20.48
CA ASP A 475 14.35 -15.63 20.23
C ASP A 475 15.14 -15.50 21.54
N PRO A 476 16.15 -16.36 21.80
CA PRO A 476 16.97 -16.24 23.00
C PRO A 476 17.69 -14.89 23.14
N ARG A 477 18.00 -14.21 22.02
CA ARG A 477 18.66 -12.89 22.02
C ARG A 477 17.73 -11.78 22.53
N PHE A 478 16.41 -11.93 22.33
CA PHE A 478 15.43 -10.89 22.69
C PHE A 478 14.61 -11.23 23.93
N ALA A 479 14.43 -12.51 24.28
CA ALA A 479 13.61 -12.95 25.41
C ALA A 479 13.99 -12.30 26.76
N GLY A 480 15.25 -11.89 26.92
CA GLY A 480 15.78 -11.23 28.12
C GLY A 480 15.57 -9.71 28.16
N GLN A 481 15.06 -9.08 27.11
CA GLN A 481 14.94 -7.63 27.03
C GLN A 481 13.92 -7.06 28.01
N SER A 482 14.12 -5.81 28.41
CA SER A 482 13.32 -5.18 29.46
C SER A 482 11.84 -5.02 29.08
N ILE A 483 11.53 -4.81 27.80
CA ILE A 483 10.16 -4.77 27.26
C ILE A 483 9.42 -6.10 27.48
N ILE A 484 10.12 -7.24 27.48
CA ILE A 484 9.53 -8.56 27.74
C ILE A 484 9.37 -8.82 29.22
N ARG A 485 10.41 -8.52 30.01
CA ARG A 485 10.45 -8.84 31.46
C ARG A 485 9.61 -7.89 32.30
N ILE A 486 9.56 -6.61 31.92
CA ILE A 486 8.92 -5.54 32.69
C ILE A 486 8.22 -4.57 31.71
N PRO A 487 7.18 -5.03 30.98
CA PRO A 487 6.52 -4.25 29.91
C PRO A 487 5.86 -2.96 30.36
N ALA A 488 5.60 -2.79 31.66
CA ALA A 488 4.99 -1.58 32.24
C ALA A 488 6.03 -0.55 32.72
N ALA A 489 7.32 -0.76 32.42
CA ALA A 489 8.34 0.23 32.73
C ALA A 489 8.14 1.47 31.86
N ALA A 490 8.46 2.65 32.39
CA ALA A 490 8.30 3.89 31.65
C ALA A 490 9.33 4.00 30.49
N ASN A 491 8.92 4.65 29.41
CA ASN A 491 9.73 4.85 28.21
C ASN A 491 11.04 5.60 28.49
N PRO A 492 12.12 5.30 27.73
CA PRO A 492 12.25 4.19 26.78
C PRO A 492 12.85 2.92 27.42
N HIS A 493 12.73 1.79 26.72
CA HIS A 493 13.47 0.57 27.00
C HIS A 493 14.82 0.58 26.28
N GLN A 494 15.89 0.19 26.97
CA GLN A 494 17.20 0.01 26.34
C GLN A 494 17.27 -1.38 25.70
N LEU A 495 17.67 -1.45 24.43
CA LEU A 495 18.00 -2.70 23.73
C LEU A 495 19.51 -2.83 23.54
N ASP A 496 20.02 -4.06 23.57
CA ASP A 496 21.38 -4.38 23.13
C ASP A 496 21.41 -4.71 21.62
N GLN A 497 22.63 -4.86 21.09
CA GLN A 497 22.83 -5.09 19.66
C GLN A 497 22.23 -6.42 19.21
N ASP A 498 22.42 -7.49 19.97
CA ASP A 498 21.92 -8.83 19.60
C ASP A 498 20.38 -8.86 19.53
N ALA A 499 19.71 -8.12 20.41
CA ALA A 499 18.27 -7.94 20.37
C ALA A 499 17.81 -7.10 19.17
N PHE A 500 18.55 -6.03 18.84
CA PHE A 500 18.23 -5.24 17.66
C PHE A 500 18.43 -6.03 16.35
N ASP A 501 19.50 -6.81 16.25
CA ASP A 501 19.75 -7.70 15.11
C ASP A 501 18.64 -8.75 14.97
N ALA A 502 18.14 -9.30 16.09
CA ALA A 502 17.01 -10.22 16.08
C ALA A 502 15.71 -9.58 15.55
N ILE A 503 15.51 -8.27 15.73
CA ILE A 503 14.39 -7.55 15.10
C ILE A 503 14.64 -7.44 13.59
N LEU A 504 15.83 -6.98 13.18
CA LEU A 504 16.15 -6.75 11.77
C LEU A 504 16.15 -8.02 10.89
N GLU A 505 16.43 -9.19 11.47
CA GLU A 505 16.35 -10.49 10.79
C GLU A 505 14.90 -10.94 10.51
N ARG A 506 13.90 -10.32 11.13
CA ARG A 506 12.48 -10.62 10.93
C ARG A 506 11.77 -9.66 9.97
N ILE A 507 12.50 -8.65 9.52
CA ILE A 507 12.02 -7.58 8.62
C ILE A 507 12.39 -7.88 7.16
N THR A 508 13.39 -8.73 6.94
CA THR A 508 13.90 -9.17 5.63
C THR A 508 13.01 -10.12 4.88
#